data_AF-A0A3B9AL89-F1
#
_entry.id   AF-A0A3B9AL89-F1
#
_cell.length_a   1.000
_cell.length_b   1.000
_cell.length_c   1.000
_cell.angle_alpha   90.00
_cell.angle_beta   90.00
_cell.angle_gamma   90.00
#
_symmetry.space_group_name_H-M   'P 1'
#
loop_
_entity.id
_entity.type
_entity.pdbx_description
1 polymer ?
#
loop_
_entity_poly.entity_id
_entity_poly.type
_entity_poly.pdbx_seq_one_letter_code
_entity_poly.pdbx_strand_id
1 'polypeptide(L)'
;MKKYLVFLFCLFAMASANTLFAQQSPAVDKAEDKIDRAENKRDRAENRRDRAENKRDRKEDRADSREDRRDAREDVRDAKHDGGIRDKREDKRDAREDKRDSREDVRDKREDKRDRAENKRDRAENKRDRKENRRDRKN
;
A
#
# COMPACT_ATOMS: atom_id res chain seq x y z
N MET A 1 -75.34 55.81 39.43
CA MET A 1 -74.36 56.77 38.84
C MET A 1 -72.93 56.55 39.35
N LYS A 2 -72.66 56.67 40.66
CA LYS A 2 -71.27 56.62 41.20
C LYS A 2 -70.52 55.29 40.98
N LYS A 3 -71.21 54.14 41.06
CA LYS A 3 -70.62 52.80 40.85
C LYS A 3 -70.15 52.56 39.41
N TYR A 4 -70.89 53.07 38.43
CA TYR A 4 -70.52 52.98 37.01
C TYR A 4 -69.33 53.87 36.67
N LEU A 5 -69.21 55.03 37.33
CA LEU A 5 -68.11 55.98 37.13
C LEU A 5 -66.76 55.41 37.63
N VAL A 6 -66.77 54.67 38.74
CA VAL A 6 -65.58 53.96 39.26
C VAL A 6 -65.18 52.80 38.34
N PHE A 7 -66.16 52.05 37.82
CA PHE A 7 -65.89 50.95 36.88
C PHE A 7 -65.30 51.45 35.55
N LEU A 8 -65.79 52.58 35.04
CA LEU A 8 -65.31 53.21 33.81
C LEU A 8 -63.90 53.78 34.00
N PHE A 9 -63.61 54.33 35.18
CA PHE A 9 -62.26 54.77 35.56
C PHE A 9 -61.27 53.59 35.69
N CYS A 10 -61.71 52.45 36.25
CA CYS A 10 -60.88 51.24 36.33
C CYS A 10 -60.60 50.63 34.94
N LEU A 11 -61.59 50.63 34.05
CA LEU A 11 -61.41 50.17 32.67
C LEU A 11 -60.45 51.08 31.88
N PHE A 12 -60.52 52.40 32.10
CA PHE A 12 -59.60 53.35 31.49
C PHE A 12 -58.17 53.22 32.07
N ALA A 13 -58.04 52.95 33.37
CA ALA A 13 -56.76 52.67 34.01
C ALA A 13 -56.12 51.36 33.52
N MET A 14 -56.91 50.31 33.31
CA MET A 14 -56.42 49.05 32.74
C MET A 14 -56.08 49.19 31.24
N ALA A 15 -56.83 49.98 30.47
CA ALA A 15 -56.52 50.26 29.07
C ALA A 15 -55.22 51.07 28.89
N SER A 16 -54.95 52.01 29.79
CA SER A 16 -53.71 52.82 29.79
C SER A 16 -52.49 52.07 30.33
N ALA A 17 -52.67 51.09 31.21
CA ALA A 17 -51.59 50.23 31.69
C ALA A 17 -51.06 49.28 30.60
N ASN A 18 -51.91 48.88 29.64
CA ASN A 18 -51.52 47.96 28.56
C ASN A 18 -50.73 48.65 27.43
N THR A 19 -50.86 49.97 27.23
CA THR A 19 -50.11 50.70 26.18
C THR A 19 -48.67 51.01 26.57
N LEU A 20 -48.32 50.92 27.85
CA LEU A 20 -46.97 51.17 28.35
C LEU A 20 -45.99 50.02 28.07
N PHE A 21 -46.47 48.79 27.82
CA PHE A 21 -45.63 47.64 27.51
C PHE A 21 -45.34 47.46 26.01
N ALA A 22 -45.98 48.23 25.13
CA ALA A 22 -45.87 48.09 23.67
C ALA A 22 -44.82 49.00 23.01
N GLN A 23 -44.11 49.83 23.79
CA GLN A 23 -43.15 50.78 23.25
C GLN A 23 -41.71 50.33 23.59
N GLN A 24 -41.21 49.32 22.86
CA GLN A 24 -39.77 49.08 22.78
C GLN A 24 -39.11 50.39 22.32
N SER A 25 -38.21 50.93 23.14
CA SER A 25 -37.55 52.19 22.83
C SER A 25 -36.55 51.98 21.67
N PRO A 26 -36.40 52.92 20.73
CA PRO A 26 -35.50 52.80 19.56
C PRO A 26 -34.00 52.67 19.93
N ALA A 27 -33.66 52.81 21.20
CA ALA A 27 -32.31 52.53 21.72
C ALA A 27 -32.05 51.02 21.91
N VAL A 28 -33.09 50.24 22.22
CA VAL A 28 -33.03 48.78 22.37
C VAL A 28 -32.84 48.14 20.99
N ASP A 29 -33.63 48.54 20.00
CA ASP A 29 -33.49 48.07 18.61
C ASP A 29 -32.08 48.30 18.05
N LYS A 30 -31.49 49.48 18.31
CA LYS A 30 -30.10 49.79 17.90
C LYS A 30 -29.04 48.98 18.66
N ALA A 31 -29.36 48.52 19.87
CA ALA A 31 -28.46 47.65 20.64
C ALA A 31 -28.52 46.22 20.10
N GLU A 32 -29.72 45.72 19.80
CA GLU A 32 -29.95 44.42 19.15
C GLU A 32 -29.27 44.36 17.77
N ASP A 33 -29.44 45.38 16.92
CA ASP A 33 -28.76 45.48 15.61
C ASP A 33 -27.22 45.38 15.71
N LYS A 34 -26.64 45.92 16.80
CA LYS A 34 -25.18 45.86 17.03
C LYS A 34 -24.75 44.46 17.45
N ILE A 35 -25.56 43.77 18.26
CA ILE A 35 -25.33 42.39 18.68
C ILE A 35 -25.43 41.48 17.46
N ASP A 36 -26.49 41.58 16.67
CA ASP A 36 -26.68 40.80 15.44
C ASP A 36 -25.55 41.01 14.45
N ARG A 37 -25.08 42.25 14.27
CA ARG A 37 -23.92 42.55 13.43
C ARG A 37 -22.63 41.96 13.99
N ALA A 38 -22.47 41.88 15.30
CA ALA A 38 -21.32 41.26 15.95
C ALA A 38 -21.34 39.73 15.79
N GLU A 39 -22.50 39.10 15.95
CA GLU A 39 -22.72 37.67 15.72
C GLU A 39 -22.44 37.30 14.27
N ASN A 40 -23.04 38.00 13.31
CA ASN A 40 -22.77 37.80 11.88
C ASN A 40 -21.27 37.91 11.51
N LYS A 41 -20.52 38.75 12.21
CA LYS A 41 -19.06 38.85 12.01
C LYS A 41 -18.33 37.64 12.58
N ARG A 42 -18.77 37.13 13.74
CA ARG A 42 -18.23 35.91 14.35
C ARG A 42 -18.51 34.70 13.46
N ASP A 43 -19.74 34.53 12.98
CA ASP A 43 -20.12 33.41 12.11
C ASP A 43 -19.31 33.43 10.81
N ARG A 44 -19.09 34.61 10.22
CA ARG A 44 -18.20 34.74 9.05
C ARG A 44 -16.75 34.39 9.35
N ALA A 45 -16.27 34.68 10.56
CA ALA A 45 -14.92 34.34 10.97
C ALA A 45 -14.77 32.83 11.19
N GLU A 46 -15.77 32.18 11.80
CA GLU A 46 -15.84 30.73 11.99
C GLU A 46 -15.90 30.00 10.65
N ASN A 47 -16.83 30.37 9.76
CA ASN A 47 -16.90 29.81 8.41
C ASN A 47 -15.58 29.92 7.62
N ARG A 48 -14.81 31.00 7.85
CA ARG A 48 -13.48 31.15 7.23
C ARG A 48 -12.45 30.18 7.81
N ARG A 49 -12.51 29.90 9.12
CA ARG A 49 -11.65 28.93 9.80
C ARG A 49 -11.98 27.52 9.33
N ASP A 50 -13.25 27.13 9.31
CA ASP A 50 -13.68 25.82 8.84
C ASP A 50 -13.25 25.58 7.40
N ARG A 51 -13.36 26.61 6.54
CA ARG A 51 -12.90 26.52 5.15
C ARG A 51 -11.38 26.42 5.03
N ALA A 52 -10.63 26.98 5.98
CA ALA A 52 -9.18 26.85 6.02
C ALA A 52 -8.75 25.47 6.51
N GLU A 53 -9.44 24.90 7.50
CA GLU A 53 -9.24 23.53 8.02
C GLU A 53 -9.54 22.50 6.93
N ASN A 54 -10.72 22.56 6.31
CA ASN A 54 -11.07 21.68 5.18
C ASN A 54 -10.04 21.72 4.02
N LYS A 55 -9.38 22.86 3.80
CA LYS A 55 -8.31 22.98 2.80
C LYS A 55 -7.00 22.31 3.23
N ARG A 56 -6.70 22.32 4.53
CA ARG A 56 -5.54 21.63 5.10
C ARG A 56 -5.75 20.12 5.05
N ASP A 57 -6.91 19.65 5.51
CA ASP A 57 -7.25 18.22 5.50
C ASP A 57 -7.14 17.66 4.07
N ARG A 58 -7.75 18.35 3.10
CA ARG A 58 -7.66 17.94 1.69
C ARG A 58 -6.23 17.95 1.13
N LYS A 59 -5.33 18.75 1.70
CA LYS A 59 -3.92 18.78 1.31
C LYS A 59 -3.16 17.61 1.93
N GLU A 60 -3.48 17.25 3.16
CA GLU A 60 -2.96 16.07 3.86
C GLU A 60 -3.40 14.78 3.15
N ASP A 61 -4.69 14.61 2.87
CA ASP A 61 -5.21 13.46 2.10
C ASP A 61 -4.49 13.26 0.77
N ARG A 62 -4.14 14.37 0.10
CA ARG A 62 -3.41 14.35 -1.17
C ARG A 62 -1.93 14.01 -1.00
N ALA A 63 -1.33 14.36 0.12
CA ALA A 63 0.04 13.97 0.45
C ALA A 63 0.08 12.46 0.73
N ASP A 64 -0.82 11.97 1.57
CA ASP A 64 -0.92 10.54 1.93
C ASP A 64 -1.18 9.69 0.67
N SER A 65 -2.15 10.10 -0.16
CA SER A 65 -2.41 9.42 -1.45
C SER A 65 -1.21 9.42 -2.41
N ARG A 66 -0.25 10.33 -2.26
CA ARG A 66 0.98 10.35 -3.07
C ARG A 66 2.03 9.43 -2.48
N GLU A 67 2.10 9.33 -1.16
CA GLU A 67 2.97 8.40 -0.44
C GLU A 67 2.55 6.96 -0.74
N ASP A 68 1.27 6.62 -0.59
CA ASP A 68 0.73 5.29 -0.93
C ASP A 68 1.08 4.87 -2.38
N ARG A 69 0.99 5.82 -3.32
CA ARG A 69 1.36 5.57 -4.73
C ARG A 69 2.85 5.39 -4.93
N ARG A 70 3.68 6.01 -4.11
CA ARG A 70 5.13 5.86 -4.16
C ARG A 70 5.52 4.50 -3.62
N ASP A 71 4.96 4.10 -2.48
CA ASP A 71 5.22 2.83 -1.82
C ASP A 71 4.78 1.67 -2.73
N ALA A 72 3.57 1.76 -3.32
CA ALA A 72 3.11 0.75 -4.28
C ALA A 72 4.03 0.64 -5.53
N ARG A 73 4.70 1.73 -5.93
CA ARG A 73 5.67 1.68 -7.05
C ARG A 73 7.00 1.05 -6.62
N GLU A 74 7.40 1.26 -5.37
CA GLU A 74 8.58 0.67 -4.77
C GLU A 74 8.39 -0.84 -4.62
N ASP A 75 7.25 -1.28 -4.06
CA ASP A 75 6.87 -2.70 -3.99
C ASP A 75 6.91 -3.40 -5.35
N VAL A 76 6.40 -2.75 -6.41
CA VAL A 76 6.43 -3.30 -7.77
C VAL A 76 7.86 -3.34 -8.34
N ARG A 77 8.72 -2.40 -7.96
CA ARG A 77 10.14 -2.40 -8.38
C ARG A 77 10.89 -3.50 -7.64
N ASP A 78 10.66 -3.65 -6.36
CA ASP A 78 11.32 -4.65 -5.51
C ASP A 78 10.87 -6.05 -5.90
N ALA A 79 9.57 -6.27 -6.15
CA ALA A 79 9.07 -7.53 -6.68
C ALA A 79 9.63 -7.91 -8.07
N LYS A 80 10.15 -6.93 -8.83
CA LYS A 80 10.88 -7.19 -10.09
C LYS A 80 12.35 -7.53 -9.86
N HIS A 81 12.93 -7.13 -8.73
CA HIS A 81 14.36 -7.22 -8.45
C HIS A 81 14.72 -8.32 -7.45
N ASP A 82 13.91 -8.53 -6.41
CA ASP A 82 14.07 -9.62 -5.44
C ASP A 82 13.34 -10.88 -5.93
N GLY A 83 14.08 -11.77 -6.60
CA GLY A 83 13.64 -13.14 -6.87
C GLY A 83 12.69 -13.27 -8.06
N GLY A 84 12.80 -12.37 -9.04
CA GLY A 84 11.95 -12.31 -10.22
C GLY A 84 11.95 -13.61 -11.06
N ILE A 85 11.12 -13.64 -12.11
CA ILE A 85 11.08 -14.74 -13.09
C ILE A 85 12.47 -15.02 -13.68
N ARG A 86 13.33 -14.00 -13.75
CA ARG A 86 14.69 -14.10 -14.29
C ARG A 86 15.59 -14.92 -13.37
N ASP A 87 15.65 -14.60 -12.08
CA ASP A 87 16.43 -15.34 -11.09
C ASP A 87 15.97 -16.79 -11.01
N LYS A 88 14.65 -17.02 -10.95
CA LYS A 88 14.08 -18.39 -10.98
C LYS A 88 14.34 -19.16 -12.28
N ARG A 89 14.60 -18.46 -13.39
CA ARG A 89 14.99 -19.09 -14.66
C ARG A 89 16.49 -19.39 -14.68
N GLU A 90 17.29 -18.53 -14.07
CA GLU A 90 18.72 -18.71 -13.87
C GLU A 90 18.99 -19.92 -12.96
N ASP A 91 18.36 -19.99 -11.78
CA ASP A 91 18.44 -21.15 -10.89
C ASP A 91 18.06 -22.48 -11.58
N LYS A 92 17.02 -22.44 -12.44
CA LYS A 92 16.58 -23.61 -13.21
C LYS A 92 17.55 -23.98 -14.33
N ARG A 93 18.29 -23.01 -14.87
CA ARG A 93 19.30 -23.24 -15.89
C ARG A 93 20.52 -23.87 -15.25
N ASP A 94 20.98 -23.32 -14.14
CA ASP A 94 22.12 -23.81 -13.37
C ASP A 94 21.86 -25.26 -12.91
N ALA A 95 20.68 -25.53 -12.33
CA ALA A 95 20.29 -26.89 -11.94
C ALA A 95 20.18 -27.89 -13.12
N ARG A 96 20.00 -27.41 -14.36
CA ARG A 96 20.04 -28.26 -15.57
C ARG A 96 21.47 -28.52 -16.03
N GLU A 97 22.34 -27.52 -15.89
CA GLU A 97 23.76 -27.61 -16.19
C GLU A 97 24.43 -28.62 -15.25
N ASP A 98 24.22 -28.50 -13.93
CA ASP A 98 24.73 -29.45 -12.93
C ASP A 98 24.33 -30.91 -13.24
N LYS A 99 23.08 -31.12 -13.68
CA LYS A 99 22.58 -32.45 -14.07
C LYS A 99 23.23 -32.97 -15.35
N ARG A 100 23.60 -32.08 -16.27
CA ARG A 100 24.28 -32.45 -17.49
C ARG A 100 25.71 -32.87 -17.17
N ASP A 101 26.42 -32.08 -16.38
CA ASP A 101 27.79 -32.34 -15.95
C ASP A 101 27.86 -33.66 -15.17
N SER A 102 26.91 -33.89 -14.25
CA SER A 102 26.80 -35.16 -13.54
C SER A 102 26.59 -36.37 -14.47
N ARG A 103 25.89 -36.20 -15.60
CA ARG A 103 25.70 -37.28 -16.59
C ARG A 103 26.95 -37.52 -17.41
N GLU A 104 27.70 -36.47 -17.72
CA GLU A 104 28.98 -36.52 -18.42
C GLU A 104 30.00 -37.27 -17.57
N ASP A 105 30.16 -36.90 -16.30
CA ASP A 105 31.00 -37.62 -15.34
C ASP A 105 30.70 -39.12 -15.25
N VAL A 106 29.41 -39.48 -15.29
CA VAL A 106 28.99 -40.89 -15.28
C VAL A 106 29.35 -41.60 -16.59
N ARG A 107 29.28 -40.90 -17.72
CA ARG A 107 29.66 -41.43 -19.02
C ARG A 107 31.16 -41.66 -19.08
N ASP A 108 31.96 -40.70 -18.65
CA ASP A 108 33.42 -40.79 -18.62
C ASP A 108 33.87 -41.97 -17.75
N LYS A 109 33.29 -42.10 -16.55
CA LYS A 109 33.53 -43.26 -15.67
C LYS A 109 33.15 -44.61 -16.30
N ARG A 110 32.19 -44.63 -17.24
CA ARG A 110 31.82 -45.86 -17.97
C ARG A 110 32.81 -46.13 -19.10
N GLU A 111 33.30 -45.10 -19.76
CA GLU A 111 34.32 -45.19 -20.80
C GLU A 111 35.63 -45.72 -20.21
N ASP A 112 36.13 -45.13 -19.12
CA ASP A 112 37.30 -45.61 -18.38
C ASP A 112 37.22 -47.10 -18.03
N LYS A 113 36.02 -47.56 -17.63
CA LYS A 113 35.79 -48.98 -17.30
C LYS A 113 35.87 -49.87 -18.54
N ARG A 114 35.39 -49.40 -19.69
CA ARG A 114 35.48 -50.13 -20.97
C ARG A 114 36.92 -50.21 -21.43
N ASP A 115 37.64 -49.09 -21.43
CA ASP A 115 39.05 -49.04 -21.83
C ASP A 115 39.89 -49.96 -20.95
N ARG A 116 39.62 -49.98 -19.63
CA ARG A 116 40.29 -50.90 -18.72
C ARG A 116 39.97 -52.36 -18.99
N ALA A 117 38.76 -52.67 -19.45
CA ALA A 117 38.36 -54.03 -19.82
C ALA A 117 39.02 -54.46 -21.15
N GLU A 118 39.10 -53.57 -22.12
CA GLU A 118 39.78 -53.78 -23.40
C GLU A 118 41.27 -54.04 -23.20
N ASN A 119 41.96 -53.15 -22.46
CA ASN A 119 43.36 -53.35 -22.10
C ASN A 119 43.65 -54.71 -21.42
N LYS A 120 42.68 -55.23 -20.63
CA LYS A 120 42.80 -56.57 -20.03
C LYS A 120 42.66 -57.68 -21.07
N ARG A 121 41.77 -57.53 -22.05
CA ARG A 121 41.60 -58.48 -23.16
C ARG A 121 42.84 -58.52 -24.04
N ASP A 122 43.35 -57.37 -24.45
CA ASP A 122 44.57 -57.27 -25.27
C ASP A 122 45.76 -57.92 -24.56
N ARG A 123 45.87 -57.71 -23.25
CA ARG A 123 46.93 -58.34 -22.46
C ARG A 123 46.76 -59.86 -22.35
N ALA A 124 45.53 -60.37 -22.37
CA ALA A 124 45.25 -61.79 -22.37
C ALA A 124 45.54 -62.43 -23.74
N GLU A 125 45.19 -61.75 -24.82
CA GLU A 125 45.48 -62.13 -26.21
C GLU A 125 46.99 -62.20 -26.46
N ASN A 126 47.72 -61.12 -26.17
CA ASN A 126 49.18 -61.10 -26.25
C ASN A 126 49.86 -62.26 -25.49
N LYS A 127 49.28 -62.68 -24.35
CA LYS A 127 49.77 -63.85 -23.59
C LYS A 127 49.47 -65.17 -24.29
N ARG A 128 48.35 -65.30 -24.99
CA ARG A 128 47.99 -66.48 -25.79
C ARG A 128 48.91 -66.59 -27.00
N ASP A 129 49.09 -65.52 -27.76
CA ASP A 129 49.96 -65.48 -28.94
C ASP A 129 51.40 -65.85 -28.56
N ARG A 130 51.88 -65.36 -27.41
CA ARG A 130 53.21 -65.70 -26.91
C ARG A 130 53.34 -67.18 -26.51
N LYS A 131 52.25 -67.81 -26.06
CA LYS A 131 52.24 -69.26 -25.77
C LYS A 131 52.19 -70.07 -27.05
N GLU A 132 51.42 -69.65 -28.05
CA GLU A 132 51.31 -70.28 -29.36
C GLU A 132 52.64 -70.26 -30.11
N ASN A 133 53.23 -69.07 -30.27
CA ASN A 133 54.58 -68.90 -30.85
C ASN A 133 55.67 -69.77 -30.17
N ARG A 134 55.53 -70.02 -28.86
CA ARG A 134 56.44 -70.92 -28.11
C ARG A 134 56.20 -72.40 -28.40
N ARG A 135 54.97 -72.80 -28.70
CA ARG A 135 54.63 -74.17 -29.10
C ARG A 135 55.11 -74.43 -30.53
N ASP A 136 54.90 -73.48 -31.43
CA ASP A 136 55.31 -73.60 -32.83
C ASP A 136 56.83 -73.71 -33.00
N ARG A 137 57.61 -73.05 -32.13
CA ARG A 137 59.08 -73.21 -32.08
C ARG A 137 59.56 -74.56 -31.54
N LYS A 138 58.70 -75.34 -30.89
CA LYS A 138 59.06 -76.62 -30.26
C LYS A 138 58.67 -77.84 -31.10
N ASN A 139 57.81 -77.66 -32.08
CA ASN A 139 57.52 -78.63 -33.13
C ASN A 139 58.48 -78.42 -34.30
#